data_AF-A0A8S9KXD0-F1
#
_entry.id   AF-A0A8S9KXD0-F1
#
_cell.length_a   1.000
_cell.length_b   1.000
_cell.length_c   1.000
_cell.angle_alpha   90.00
_cell.angle_beta   90.00
_cell.angle_gamma   90.00
#
_symmetry.space_group_name_H-M   'P 1'
#
loop_
_entity.id
_entity.type
_entity.pdbx_description
1 polymer ?
#
loop_
_entity_poly.entity_id
_entity_poly.type
_entity_poly.pdbx_seq_one_letter_code
_entity_poly.pdbx_strand_id
1 'polypeptide(L)'
;MVLIYVKSGEWVSSCNEEWRFMVDTSRRGRTVTLETTTPLEKLKRIVCEDYGVDHIVLNTEFSYSMVRAEGIDESTYFMINQ
;
A
#
# COMPACT_ATOMS: atom_id res chain seq x y z
N MET A 1 -6.85 -15.54 -7.97
CA MET A 1 -6.93 -14.45 -6.97
C MET A 1 -5.58 -14.33 -6.29
N VAL A 2 -5.18 -13.11 -5.94
CA VAL A 2 -3.94 -12.80 -5.23
C VAL A 2 -4.28 -12.07 -3.93
N LEU A 3 -3.48 -12.32 -2.90
CA LEU A 3 -3.60 -11.67 -1.61
C LEU A 3 -2.48 -10.65 -1.50
N ILE A 4 -2.84 -9.39 -1.25
CA ILE A 4 -1.88 -8.33 -1.00
C ILE A 4 -2.05 -7.78 0.40
N TYR A 5 -0.93 -7.38 0.99
CA TYR A 5 -0.88 -6.65 2.25
C TYR A 5 -0.56 -5.19 1.93
N VAL A 6 -1.37 -4.30 2.48
CA VAL A 6 -1.30 -2.87 2.23
C VAL A 6 -1.04 -2.14 3.53
N LYS A 7 -0.05 -1.26 3.54
CA LYS A 7 0.29 -0.39 4.68
C LYS A 7 0.12 1.06 4.24
N SER A 8 -0.62 1.87 5.00
CA SER A 8 -0.61 3.33 4.84
C SER A 8 0.61 3.93 5.53
N GLY A 9 1.11 5.06 5.03
CA GLY A 9 2.26 5.73 5.60
C GLY A 9 2.67 6.96 4.80
N GLU A 10 3.84 7.48 5.10
CA GLU A 10 4.42 8.66 4.45
C GLU A 10 5.87 8.37 4.06
N TRP A 11 6.29 8.80 2.87
CA TRP A 11 7.70 8.84 2.50
C TRP A 11 8.42 9.97 3.22
N VAL A 12 9.39 9.62 4.07
CA VAL A 12 10.26 10.58 4.76
C VAL A 12 11.66 10.51 4.16
N SER A 13 12.16 11.66 3.72
CA SER A 13 13.55 11.82 3.32
C SER A 13 14.44 11.91 4.56
N SER A 14 15.43 11.03 4.65
CA SER A 14 16.44 11.12 5.70
C SER A 14 17.57 12.08 5.32
N CYS A 15 18.35 12.54 6.29
CA CYS A 15 19.49 13.44 6.08
C CYS A 15 20.56 12.90 5.10
N ASN A 16 20.48 11.62 4.74
CA ASN A 16 21.40 10.94 3.82
C ASN A 16 20.79 10.75 2.41
N GLU A 17 19.72 11.49 2.08
CA GLU A 17 19.00 11.40 0.79
C GLU A 17 18.31 10.04 0.52
N GLU A 18 18.28 9.15 1.50
CA GLU A 18 17.51 7.91 1.43
C GLU A 18 16.05 8.17 1.83
N TRP A 19 15.14 7.81 0.94
CA TRP A 19 13.70 7.79 1.20
C TRP A 19 13.32 6.53 1.98
N ARG A 20 12.62 6.70 3.10
CA ARG A 20 12.07 5.60 3.88
C ARG A 20 10.56 5.75 4.02
N PHE A 21 9.84 4.65 3.84
CA PHE A 21 8.41 4.62 4.05
C PHE A 21 8.12 4.43 5.54
N MET A 22 7.63 5.48 6.18
CA MET A 22 7.21 5.44 7.58
C MET A 22 5.77 4.96 7.64
N VAL A 23 5.58 3.73 8.11
CA VAL A 23 4.25 3.13 8.24
C VAL A 23 3.46 3.85 9.32
N ASP A 24 2.22 4.22 8.99
CA ASP A 24 1.27 4.72 9.96
C ASP A 24 0.80 3.58 10.87
N THR A 25 1.37 3.55 12.07
CA THR A 25 1.05 2.54 13.09
C THR A 25 -0.37 2.67 13.63
N SER A 26 -1.03 3.82 13.46
CA SER A 26 -2.40 4.04 13.93
C SER A 26 -3.43 3.33 13.05
N ARG A 27 -3.23 3.35 11.72
CA ARG A 27 -4.18 2.81 10.75
C ARG A 27 -4.09 1.28 10.59
N ARG A 28 -2.97 0.67 10.99
CA ARG A 28 -2.62 -0.76 10.84
C ARG A 28 -2.69 -1.22 9.38
N GLY A 29 -1.94 -2.26 9.02
CA GLY A 29 -2.03 -2.82 7.68
C GLY A 29 -3.37 -3.51 7.42
N ARG A 30 -3.68 -3.69 6.14
CA ARG A 30 -4.90 -4.32 5.64
C ARG A 30 -4.55 -5.37 4.61
N THR A 31 -5.29 -6.47 4.60
CA THR A 31 -5.13 -7.54 3.63
C THR A 31 -6.27 -7.47 2.63
N VAL A 32 -5.94 -7.30 1.35
CA VAL A 32 -6.93 -7.18 0.27
C VAL A 32 -6.80 -8.37 -0.67
N THR A 33 -7.93 -9.01 -0.96
CA THR A 33 -8.00 -10.11 -1.96
C THR A 33 -8.43 -9.53 -3.30
N LEU A 34 -7.68 -9.81 -4.34
CA LEU A 34 -7.89 -9.25 -5.67
C LEU A 34 -7.86 -10.33 -6.74
N GLU A 35 -8.52 -10.06 -7.86
CA GLU A 35 -8.27 -10.82 -9.08
C GLU A 35 -6.96 -10.34 -9.72
N THR A 36 -6.22 -11.25 -10.35
CA THR A 36 -4.96 -10.92 -11.05
C THR A 36 -5.16 -9.97 -12.23
N THR A 37 -6.39 -9.84 -12.69
CA THR A 37 -6.84 -8.94 -13.76
C THR A 37 -7.31 -7.58 -13.23
N THR A 38 -7.27 -7.34 -11.91
CA THR A 38 -7.77 -6.09 -11.32
C THR A 38 -6.87 -4.92 -11.73
N PRO A 39 -7.41 -3.88 -12.37
CA PRO A 39 -6.62 -2.71 -12.76
C PRO A 39 -6.22 -1.87 -11.54
N LEU A 40 -5.09 -1.17 -11.66
CA LEU A 40 -4.50 -0.37 -10.58
C LEU A 40 -5.48 0.68 -10.00
N GLU A 41 -6.22 1.38 -10.85
CA GLU A 41 -7.19 2.39 -10.40
C GLU A 41 -8.32 1.78 -9.55
N LYS A 42 -8.74 0.54 -9.87
CA LYS A 42 -9.73 -0.18 -9.07
C LYS A 42 -9.12 -0.65 -7.75
N LEU A 43 -7.87 -1.10 -7.75
CA LEU A 43 -7.12 -1.43 -6.53
C LEU A 43 -7.04 -0.22 -5.59
N LYS A 44 -6.61 0.94 -6.08
CA LYS A 44 -6.52 2.17 -5.26
C LYS A 44 -7.85 2.50 -4.59
N ARG A 45 -8.95 2.39 -5.33
CA ARG A 45 -10.30 2.62 -4.80
C ARG A 45 -10.67 1.65 -3.68
N ILE A 46 -10.44 0.36 -3.89
CA ILE A 46 -10.72 -0.68 -2.89
C ILE A 46 -9.91 -0.41 -1.61
N VAL A 47 -8.64 -0.04 -1.74
CA VAL A 47 -7.78 0.28 -0.59
C VAL A 47 -8.26 1.54 0.13
N CYS A 48 -8.59 2.61 -0.58
CA CYS A 48 -9.12 3.83 0.04
C CYS A 48 -10.42 3.56 0.81
N GLU A 49 -11.35 2.81 0.20
CA GLU A 49 -12.61 2.38 0.83
C GLU A 49 -12.35 1.55 2.12
N ASP A 50 -11.41 0.60 2.08
CA ASP A 50 -11.08 -0.26 3.23
C ASP A 50 -10.39 0.51 4.38
N TYR A 51 -9.62 1.54 4.04
CA TYR A 51 -9.03 2.45 5.03
C TYR A 51 -9.99 3.56 5.49
N GLY A 52 -11.19 3.67 4.88
CA GLY A 52 -12.15 4.75 5.17
C GLY A 52 -11.62 6.15 4.80
N VAL A 53 -10.67 6.22 3.86
CA VAL A 53 -10.05 7.46 3.40
C VAL A 53 -10.72 7.89 2.11
N ASP A 54 -11.03 9.17 2.00
CA ASP A 54 -11.62 9.69 0.77
C ASP A 54 -10.60 9.59 -0.38
N HIS A 55 -11.03 9.03 -1.51
CA HIS A 55 -10.26 8.84 -2.75
C HIS A 55 -9.61 10.13 -3.29
N ILE A 56 -10.04 11.29 -2.80
CA ILE A 56 -9.57 12.62 -3.17
C ILE A 56 -8.40 13.10 -2.29
N VAL A 57 -8.15 12.48 -1.13
CA VAL A 57 -7.04 12.87 -0.23
C VAL A 57 -5.73 12.29 -0.77
N LEU A 58 -5.18 13.01 -1.76
CA LEU A 58 -3.93 12.78 -2.51
C LEU A 58 -2.65 12.64 -1.65
N ASN A 59 -2.75 12.77 -0.33
CA ASN A 59 -1.59 12.73 0.57
C ASN A 59 -1.40 11.38 1.28
N THR A 60 -2.32 10.43 1.15
CA THR A 60 -2.12 9.10 1.77
C THR A 60 -1.41 8.18 0.79
N GLU A 61 -0.14 7.88 1.10
CA GLU A 61 0.64 6.93 0.32
C GLU A 61 0.47 5.52 0.88
N PHE A 62 0.45 4.54 -0.04
CA PHE A 62 0.27 3.14 0.30
C PHE A 62 1.45 2.31 -0.20
N SER A 63 1.95 1.43 0.66
CA SER A 63 2.91 0.40 0.33
C SER A 63 2.18 -0.94 0.14
N TYR A 64 2.47 -1.63 -0.96
CA TYR A 64 1.84 -2.88 -1.36
C TYR A 64 2.85 -4.03 -1.36
N SER A 65 2.50 -5.14 -0.71
CA SER A 65 3.33 -6.35 -0.63
C SER A 65 2.49 -7.58 -0.94
N MET A 66 3.04 -8.55 -1.69
CA MET A 66 2.33 -9.82 -1.91
C MET A 66 2.40 -10.71 -0.67
N VAL A 67 1.28 -11.34 -0.33
CA VAL A 67 1.24 -12.36 0.72
C VAL A 67 1.38 -13.72 0.06
N ARG A 68 2.52 -14.39 0.27
CA ARG A 68 2.72 -15.78 -0.14
C ARG A 68 2.22 -16.71 0.97
N ALA A 69 1.99 -17.98 0.65
CA ALA A 69 1.52 -18.99 1.60
C ALA A 69 2.45 -19.17 2.81
N GLU A 70 3.72 -18.75 2.71
CA GLU A 70 4.75 -18.82 3.76
C GLU A 70 4.87 -17.52 4.59
N GLY A 71 4.09 -16.47 4.26
CA GLY A 71 4.13 -15.18 4.95
C GLY A 71 4.07 -13.96 4.01
N ILE A 72 4.21 -12.77 4.58
CA ILE A 72 4.33 -11.52 3.80
C ILE A 72 5.74 -11.52 3.19
N ASP A 73 5.82 -11.65 1.87
CA ASP A 73 7.06 -11.41 1.15
C ASP A 73 7.24 -9.89 1.11
N GLU A 74 8.20 -9.36 1.90
CA GLU A 74 8.53 -7.93 1.97
C GLU A 74 9.17 -7.40 0.66
N SER A 75 9.04 -8.13 -0.44
CA SER A 75 9.19 -7.61 -1.79
C SER A 75 8.22 -6.43 -1.97
N THR A 76 8.74 -5.25 -1.64
CA THR A 76 8.04 -3.97 -1.64
C THR A 76 7.89 -3.55 -3.10
N TYR A 77 6.68 -3.64 -3.64
CA TYR A 77 6.40 -3.15 -4.98
C TYR A 77 6.00 -1.69 -4.88
N PHE A 78 6.92 -0.81 -5.28
CA PHE A 78 6.71 0.62 -5.37
C PHE A 78 5.78 0.90 -6.56
N MET A 79 4.55 1.33 -6.29
CA MET A 79 3.77 2.05 -7.28
C MET A 79 3.89 3.53 -6.96
N ILE A 80 5.00 4.12 -7.42
CA ILE A 80 5.13 5.57 -7.52
C ILE A 80 4.18 5.98 -8.65
N ASN A 81 3.07 6.66 -8.32
CA ASN A 81 2.38 7.44 -9.33
C ASN A 81 3.34 8.56 -9.75
N GLN A 82 3.77 8.52 -11.01
CA GLN A 82 4.15 9.74 -11.73
C GLN A 82 2.88 10.49 -12.13
#